data_AF-A0A1S1RJP9-F1
#
_entry.id   AF-A0A1S1RJP9-F1
#
_cell.length_a   1.000
_cell.length_b   1.000
_cell.length_c   1.000
_cell.angle_alpha   90.00
_cell.angle_beta   90.00
_cell.angle_gamma   90.00
#
_symmetry.space_group_name_H-M   'P 1'
#
loop_
_entity.id
_entity.type
_entity.pdbx_description
1 polymer ?
#
loop_
_entity_poly.entity_id
_entity_poly.type
_entity_poly.pdbx_seq_one_letter_code
_entity_poly.pdbx_strand_id
1 'polypeptide(L)'
;MQQRRGGYLLVEAEAGMGKSALAAYLTFTRVWPAHFTRLPDGHTPETARLNLAAQLIARWKLEDAAPGGVLPDGATSTAWLHGRLCDAAKNRDRDRDEPDQPVILLVDGLDEAPPPPAGELPLGLPPALPPGTVIVATTRPKTITIPTGARVVERIDVESSRRTARAPSTPHATIALAVPSRSGGRKRRELPSSRLGGHFRARNPDGQE
;
A
#
# COMPACT_ATOMS: atom_id res chain seq x y z
N MET A 1 4.59 16.32 -12.05
CA MET A 1 4.60 15.50 -10.82
C MET A 1 3.71 14.29 -11.02
N GLN A 2 4.22 13.08 -10.80
CA GLN A 2 3.47 11.84 -10.98
C GLN A 2 2.74 11.51 -9.68
N GLN A 3 1.41 11.36 -9.72
CA GLN A 3 0.59 11.07 -8.54
C GLN A 3 0.88 9.64 -8.05
N ARG A 4 1.58 9.51 -6.91
CA ARG A 4 1.81 8.22 -6.25
C ARG A 4 0.49 7.73 -5.65
N ARG A 5 0.05 6.51 -5.98
CA ARG A 5 -1.15 5.92 -5.35
C ARG A 5 -0.78 5.23 -4.04
N GLY A 6 -1.70 5.19 -3.09
CA GLY A 6 -1.57 4.34 -1.92
C GLY A 6 -2.00 2.91 -2.23
N GLY A 7 -1.40 1.92 -1.58
CA GLY A 7 -1.77 0.54 -1.85
C GLY A 7 -1.21 -0.54 -0.93
N TYR A 8 -1.69 -1.76 -1.12
CA TYR A 8 -1.27 -2.96 -0.43
C TYR A 8 -0.36 -3.79 -1.31
N LEU A 9 0.72 -4.30 -0.74
CA LEU A 9 1.52 -5.37 -1.31
C LEU A 9 1.30 -6.63 -0.47
N LEU A 10 0.62 -7.62 -1.04
CA LEU A 10 0.47 -8.92 -0.38
C LEU A 10 1.62 -9.84 -0.77
N VAL A 11 2.32 -10.35 0.23
CA VAL A 11 3.30 -11.43 0.10
C VAL A 11 2.61 -12.73 0.49
N GLU A 12 2.14 -13.45 -0.52
CA GLU A 12 1.44 -14.74 -0.32
C GLU A 12 2.44 -15.89 -0.42
N ALA A 13 2.45 -16.76 0.59
CA ALA A 13 3.14 -18.06 0.54
C ALA A 13 2.59 -19.00 1.62
N GLU A 14 2.85 -20.29 1.52
CA GLU A 14 2.43 -21.28 2.51
C GLU A 14 3.13 -21.12 3.88
N ALA A 15 2.57 -21.77 4.91
CA ALA A 15 3.22 -21.85 6.21
C ALA A 15 4.61 -22.52 6.09
N GLY A 16 5.58 -22.04 6.87
CA GLY A 16 6.96 -22.55 6.82
C GLY A 16 7.85 -21.95 5.72
N MET A 17 7.31 -21.15 4.79
CA MET A 17 8.08 -20.53 3.69
C MET A 17 8.92 -19.31 4.11
N GLY A 18 9.10 -19.05 5.41
CA GLY A 18 9.95 -17.95 5.89
C GLY A 18 9.35 -16.55 5.80
N LYS A 19 8.04 -16.38 5.60
CA LYS A 19 7.37 -15.06 5.54
C LYS A 19 7.66 -14.17 6.74
N SER A 20 7.52 -14.69 7.96
CA SER A 20 7.84 -13.96 9.19
C SER A 20 9.31 -13.61 9.33
N ALA A 21 10.20 -14.48 8.82
CA ALA A 21 11.64 -14.20 8.80
C ALA A 21 11.97 -13.06 7.82
N LEU A 22 11.34 -13.05 6.63
CA LEU A 22 11.43 -11.93 5.69
C LEU A 22 10.89 -10.64 6.33
N ALA A 23 9.75 -10.71 7.01
CA ALA A 23 9.16 -9.57 7.67
C ALA A 23 10.11 -8.99 8.74
N ALA A 24 10.60 -9.84 9.65
CA ALA A 24 11.57 -9.45 10.67
C ALA A 24 12.86 -8.85 10.06
N TYR A 25 13.38 -9.44 8.99
CA TYR A 25 14.55 -8.93 8.27
C TYR A 25 14.30 -7.53 7.70
N LEU A 26 13.14 -7.29 7.08
CA LEU A 26 12.78 -5.98 6.53
C LEU A 26 12.61 -4.93 7.63
N THR A 27 11.93 -5.26 8.73
CA THR A 27 11.81 -4.39 9.90
C THR A 27 13.18 -4.00 10.43
N PHE A 28 14.08 -4.97 10.60
CA PHE A 28 15.41 -4.73 11.16
C PHE A 28 16.30 -3.89 10.24
N THR A 29 16.30 -4.19 8.93
CA THR A 29 17.22 -3.56 7.98
C THR A 29 16.73 -2.23 7.41
N ARG A 30 15.42 -1.99 7.38
CA ARG A 30 14.81 -0.79 6.81
C ARG A 30 14.13 0.11 7.85
N VAL A 31 14.05 -0.38 9.10
CA VAL A 31 13.42 0.32 10.23
C VAL A 31 11.95 0.65 9.95
N TRP A 32 11.28 -0.16 9.13
CA TRP A 32 9.88 0.06 8.77
C TRP A 32 8.98 -0.22 9.97
N PRO A 33 8.00 0.66 10.26
CA PRO A 33 6.94 0.37 11.22
C PRO A 33 6.32 -0.99 10.94
N ALA A 34 6.30 -1.87 11.93
CA ALA A 34 5.92 -3.25 11.73
C ALA A 34 5.05 -3.79 12.86
N HIS A 35 4.07 -4.60 12.49
CA HIS A 35 3.20 -5.30 13.42
C HIS A 35 3.22 -6.81 13.14
N PHE A 36 3.31 -7.61 14.19
CA PHE A 36 3.35 -9.07 14.10
C PHE A 36 2.12 -9.66 14.79
N THR A 37 1.22 -10.24 14.00
CA THR A 37 -0.08 -10.74 14.48
C THR A 37 0.07 -11.88 15.52
N ARG A 38 1.16 -12.65 15.44
CA ARG A 38 1.43 -13.80 16.32
C ARG A 38 2.06 -13.43 17.68
N LEU A 39 2.41 -12.16 17.91
CA LEU A 39 2.83 -11.72 19.24
C LEU A 39 1.62 -11.66 20.19
N PRO A 40 1.84 -11.70 21.52
CA PRO A 40 0.76 -11.52 22.49
C PRO A 40 -0.09 -10.29 22.17
N ASP A 41 -1.41 -10.47 22.14
CA ASP A 41 -2.44 -9.47 21.76
C ASP A 41 -2.30 -8.87 20.34
N GLY A 42 -1.31 -9.29 19.56
CA GLY A 42 -1.04 -8.81 18.21
C GLY A 42 -2.13 -9.15 17.20
N HIS A 43 -2.98 -10.12 17.50
CA HIS A 43 -4.12 -10.45 16.63
C HIS A 43 -5.31 -9.49 16.82
N THR A 44 -5.30 -8.66 17.85
CA THR A 44 -6.40 -7.72 18.09
C THR A 44 -6.28 -6.48 17.19
N PRO A 45 -7.38 -6.04 16.55
CA PRO A 45 -7.37 -4.85 15.70
C PRO A 45 -6.92 -3.57 16.45
N GLU A 46 -7.31 -3.41 17.69
CA GLU A 46 -6.99 -2.24 18.53
C GLU A 46 -5.47 -2.16 18.78
N THR A 47 -4.85 -3.27 19.19
CA THR A 47 -3.41 -3.35 19.44
C THR A 47 -2.62 -3.10 18.17
N ALA A 48 -3.05 -3.67 17.03
CA ALA A 48 -2.40 -3.46 15.75
C ALA A 48 -2.41 -1.97 15.34
N ARG A 49 -3.58 -1.30 15.44
CA ARG A 49 -3.70 0.12 15.08
C ARG A 49 -2.89 1.01 16.01
N LEU A 50 -2.90 0.76 17.32
CA LEU A 50 -2.09 1.50 18.29
C LEU A 50 -0.59 1.32 18.02
N ASN A 51 -0.15 0.08 17.84
CA ASN A 51 1.25 -0.24 17.57
C ASN A 51 1.76 0.44 16.29
N LEU A 52 1.03 0.31 15.18
CA LEU A 52 1.40 0.91 13.91
C LEU A 52 1.38 2.44 13.97
N ALA A 53 0.36 3.04 14.61
CA ALA A 53 0.26 4.48 14.77
C ALA A 53 1.41 5.04 15.62
N ALA A 54 1.75 4.40 16.74
CA ALA A 54 2.85 4.81 17.60
C ALA A 54 4.20 4.77 16.86
N GLN A 55 4.46 3.70 16.12
CA GLN A 55 5.70 3.59 15.32
C GLN A 55 5.74 4.61 14.18
N LEU A 56 4.61 4.93 13.55
CA LEU A 56 4.53 6.01 12.57
C LEU A 56 4.85 7.36 13.19
N ILE A 57 4.30 7.66 14.36
CA ILE A 57 4.55 8.91 15.08
C ILE A 57 6.03 9.07 15.39
N ALA A 58 6.65 8.02 15.93
CA ALA A 58 8.07 8.02 16.26
C ALA A 58 8.96 8.16 15.02
N ARG A 59 8.67 7.42 13.94
CA ARG A 59 9.48 7.45 12.71
C ARG A 59 9.38 8.77 11.97
N TRP A 60 8.17 9.35 11.89
CA TRP A 60 7.89 10.53 11.07
C TRP A 60 7.82 11.83 11.84
N LYS A 61 8.20 11.82 13.13
CA LYS A 61 8.23 13.00 14.00
C LYS A 61 6.90 13.74 13.98
N LEU A 62 5.86 13.02 14.42
CA LEU A 62 4.48 13.50 14.48
C LEU A 62 4.08 13.78 15.94
N GLU A 63 4.95 14.44 16.70
CA GLU A 63 4.82 14.56 18.16
C GLU A 63 3.50 15.22 18.61
N ASP A 64 2.95 16.12 17.79
CA ASP A 64 1.64 16.74 18.02
C ASP A 64 0.48 15.72 18.10
N ALA A 65 0.65 14.53 17.51
CA ALA A 65 -0.34 13.46 17.56
C ALA A 65 -0.28 12.62 18.85
N ALA A 66 0.78 12.77 19.65
CA ALA A 66 0.95 12.12 20.95
C ALA A 66 1.69 13.04 21.94
N PRO A 67 1.09 14.17 22.37
CA PRO A 67 1.75 15.09 23.28
C PRO A 67 2.17 14.39 24.57
N GLY A 68 3.44 14.58 24.97
CA GLY A 68 4.00 13.91 26.15
C GLY A 68 4.18 12.39 26.00
N GLY A 69 4.12 11.86 24.78
CA GLY A 69 4.25 10.42 24.51
C GLY A 69 2.97 9.62 24.79
N VAL A 70 1.85 10.30 25.04
CA VAL A 70 0.56 9.67 25.35
C VAL A 70 -0.35 9.73 24.13
N LEU A 71 -0.89 8.59 23.73
CA LEU A 71 -1.89 8.53 22.66
C LEU A 71 -3.25 9.01 23.19
N PRO A 72 -4.01 9.80 22.41
CA PRO A 72 -5.30 10.31 22.85
C PRO A 72 -6.40 9.24 22.86
N ASP A 73 -7.48 9.54 23.57
CA ASP A 73 -8.72 8.74 23.54
C ASP A 73 -9.24 8.66 22.09
N GLY A 74 -9.46 7.43 21.61
CA GLY A 74 -9.84 7.17 20.21
C GLY A 74 -8.68 6.83 19.26
N ALA A 75 -7.44 6.75 19.77
CA ALA A 75 -6.29 6.31 19.00
C ALA A 75 -6.39 4.86 18.46
N THR A 76 -7.34 4.09 18.99
CA THR A 76 -7.67 2.74 18.54
C THR A 76 -8.56 2.70 17.31
N SER A 77 -8.92 3.81 16.65
CA SER A 77 -9.82 3.77 15.48
C SER A 77 -9.08 3.61 14.14
N THR A 78 -9.74 3.00 13.15
CA THR A 78 -9.23 2.90 11.77
C THR A 78 -8.97 4.29 11.16
N ALA A 79 -9.87 5.24 11.42
CA ALA A 79 -9.74 6.62 10.96
C ALA A 79 -8.50 7.31 11.55
N TRP A 80 -8.15 7.01 12.80
CA TRP A 80 -6.96 7.55 13.44
C TRP A 80 -5.67 7.05 12.79
N LEU A 81 -5.56 5.74 12.54
CA LEU A 81 -4.41 5.17 11.82
C LEU A 81 -4.30 5.77 10.41
N HIS A 82 -5.44 5.93 9.70
CA HIS A 82 -5.47 6.61 8.40
C HIS A 82 -4.96 8.05 8.49
N GLY A 83 -5.35 8.81 9.53
CA GLY A 83 -4.82 10.15 9.79
C GLY A 83 -3.30 10.17 9.93
N ARG A 84 -2.73 9.23 10.68
CA ARG A 84 -1.27 9.11 10.85
C ARG A 84 -0.54 8.77 9.55
N LEU A 85 -1.14 7.94 8.69
CA LEU A 85 -0.61 7.68 7.35
C LEU A 85 -0.59 8.96 6.49
N CYS A 86 -1.65 9.77 6.56
CA CYS A 86 -1.69 11.07 5.86
C CYS A 86 -0.61 12.02 6.37
N ASP A 87 -0.42 12.11 7.68
CA ASP A 87 0.56 13.00 8.29
C ASP A 87 1.99 12.57 7.98
N ALA A 88 2.28 11.27 8.07
CA ALA A 88 3.55 10.69 7.65
C ALA A 88 3.85 10.97 6.17
N ALA A 89 2.86 10.82 5.27
CA ALA A 89 3.01 11.12 3.86
C ALA A 89 3.30 12.61 3.59
N LYS A 90 2.64 13.52 4.33
CA LYS A 90 2.91 14.96 4.23
C LYS A 90 4.31 15.32 4.74
N ASN A 91 4.76 14.72 5.83
CA ASN A 91 6.11 14.98 6.37
C ASN A 91 7.18 14.44 5.41
N ARG A 92 6.99 13.23 4.85
CA ARG A 92 7.82 12.71 3.75
C ARG A 92 7.93 13.71 2.60
N ASP A 93 6.81 14.24 2.10
CA ASP A 93 6.83 15.16 0.95
C ASP A 93 7.55 16.49 1.21
N ARG A 94 7.73 16.84 2.49
CA ARG A 94 8.49 18.02 2.91
C ARG A 94 9.98 17.71 3.10
N ASP A 95 10.32 16.44 3.28
CA ASP A 95 11.69 15.98 3.42
C ASP A 95 12.41 16.09 2.08
N ARG A 96 13.47 16.91 2.04
CA ARG A 96 14.25 17.17 0.83
C ARG A 96 15.37 16.16 0.62
N ASP A 97 15.71 15.40 1.64
CA ASP A 97 16.81 14.44 1.61
C ASP A 97 16.36 13.08 1.06
N GLU A 98 15.06 12.75 1.21
CA GLU A 98 14.45 11.53 0.68
C GLU A 98 13.15 11.78 -0.13
N PRO A 99 13.18 12.57 -1.21
CA PRO A 99 11.98 13.04 -1.92
C PRO A 99 11.14 11.94 -2.60
N ASP A 100 11.58 10.69 -2.55
CA ASP A 100 10.99 9.58 -3.29
C ASP A 100 10.75 8.29 -2.49
N GLN A 101 11.00 8.28 -1.18
CA GLN A 101 10.79 7.08 -0.37
C GLN A 101 9.32 6.96 0.10
N PRO A 102 8.57 5.90 -0.25
CA PRO A 102 7.19 5.76 0.23
C PRO A 102 7.13 5.54 1.75
N VAL A 103 6.02 5.92 2.37
CA VAL A 103 5.72 5.55 3.76
C VAL A 103 5.30 4.08 3.75
N ILE A 104 6.13 3.21 4.32
CA ILE A 104 5.87 1.76 4.33
C ILE A 104 5.51 1.31 5.75
N LEU A 105 4.45 0.51 5.86
CA LEU A 105 4.15 -0.29 7.04
C LEU A 105 4.22 -1.76 6.68
N LEU A 106 4.66 -2.58 7.63
CA LEU A 106 4.74 -4.02 7.49
C LEU A 106 3.75 -4.71 8.45
N VAL A 107 3.02 -5.70 7.96
CA VAL A 107 2.15 -6.54 8.79
C VAL A 107 2.52 -8.00 8.52
N ASP A 108 2.96 -8.71 9.55
CA ASP A 108 3.24 -10.14 9.45
C ASP A 108 2.06 -10.98 9.95
N GLY A 109 1.61 -11.92 9.11
CA GLY A 109 0.53 -12.86 9.43
C GLY A 109 -0.84 -12.18 9.42
N LEU A 110 -1.19 -11.46 8.35
CA LEU A 110 -2.49 -10.80 8.22
C LEU A 110 -3.66 -11.80 8.26
N ASP A 111 -3.45 -13.04 7.81
CA ASP A 111 -4.42 -14.13 7.86
C ASP A 111 -4.69 -14.68 9.26
N GLU A 112 -3.82 -14.38 10.23
CA GLU A 112 -3.95 -14.87 11.62
C GLU A 112 -4.85 -13.94 12.46
N ALA A 113 -5.29 -12.81 11.91
CA ALA A 113 -6.21 -11.91 12.57
C ALA A 113 -7.63 -12.50 12.57
N PRO A 114 -8.47 -12.16 13.57
CA PRO A 114 -9.88 -12.52 13.56
C PRO A 114 -10.57 -12.03 12.27
N PRO A 115 -11.60 -12.75 11.78
CA PRO A 115 -12.39 -12.30 10.65
C PRO A 115 -12.93 -10.88 10.89
N PRO A 116 -12.71 -9.94 9.95
CA PRO A 116 -13.20 -8.58 10.13
C PRO A 116 -14.72 -8.50 9.91
N PRO A 117 -15.38 -7.46 10.43
CA PRO A 117 -16.73 -7.10 10.04
C PRO A 117 -16.85 -6.90 8.52
N ALA A 118 -18.07 -7.04 7.99
CA ALA A 118 -18.32 -6.87 6.56
C ALA A 118 -17.90 -5.47 6.07
N GLY A 119 -17.07 -5.42 5.04
CA GLY A 119 -16.57 -4.16 4.47
C GLY A 119 -15.31 -3.61 5.15
N GLU A 120 -14.83 -4.26 6.21
CA GLU A 120 -13.58 -3.91 6.89
C GLU A 120 -12.43 -4.85 6.48
N LEU A 121 -11.20 -4.42 6.76
CA LEU A 121 -10.01 -5.26 6.57
C LEU A 121 -9.57 -5.86 7.90
N PRO A 122 -8.88 -7.02 7.89
CA PRO A 122 -8.31 -7.60 9.10
C PRO A 122 -7.42 -6.59 9.84
N LEU A 123 -7.38 -6.69 11.16
CA LEU A 123 -6.71 -5.73 12.06
C LEU A 123 -7.27 -4.28 11.99
N GLY A 124 -8.40 -4.07 11.30
CA GLY A 124 -8.97 -2.75 11.04
C GLY A 124 -8.03 -1.85 10.26
N LEU A 125 -7.30 -2.42 9.30
CA LEU A 125 -6.47 -1.62 8.40
C LEU A 125 -7.35 -0.74 7.49
N PRO A 126 -6.91 0.48 7.12
CA PRO A 126 -7.72 1.37 6.28
C PRO A 126 -7.92 0.82 4.86
N PRO A 127 -9.15 0.62 4.37
CA PRO A 127 -9.40 0.02 3.06
C PRO A 127 -8.87 0.83 1.88
N ALA A 128 -8.69 2.14 2.07
CA ALA A 128 -8.02 3.04 1.15
C ALA A 128 -6.82 3.70 1.85
N LEU A 129 -5.70 3.78 1.14
CA LEU A 129 -4.46 4.33 1.66
C LEU A 129 -4.11 5.66 0.98
N PRO A 130 -3.55 6.63 1.72
CA PRO A 130 -3.17 7.91 1.14
C PRO A 130 -2.03 7.77 0.11
N PRO A 131 -1.95 8.69 -0.87
CA PRO A 131 -0.87 8.76 -1.84
C PRO A 131 0.54 8.57 -1.27
N GLY A 132 1.33 7.69 -1.89
CA GLY A 132 2.71 7.41 -1.49
C GLY A 132 2.84 6.60 -0.20
N THR A 133 1.78 5.95 0.25
CA THR A 133 1.82 5.00 1.38
C THR A 133 1.60 3.57 0.90
N VAL A 134 2.31 2.61 1.49
CA VAL A 134 2.20 1.19 1.15
C VAL A 134 2.12 0.36 2.41
N ILE A 135 1.15 -0.55 2.48
CA ILE A 135 1.13 -1.60 3.49
C ILE A 135 1.61 -2.89 2.84
N VAL A 136 2.75 -3.40 3.29
CA VAL A 136 3.25 -4.72 2.92
C VAL A 136 2.73 -5.71 3.94
N ALA A 137 1.98 -6.72 3.51
CA ALA A 137 1.41 -7.70 4.42
C ALA A 137 1.75 -9.13 3.99
N THR A 138 2.23 -9.94 4.92
CA THR A 138 2.40 -11.37 4.69
C THR A 138 1.10 -12.10 5.01
N THR A 139 0.74 -13.07 4.18
CA THR A 139 -0.49 -13.86 4.36
C THR A 139 -0.32 -15.25 3.75
N ARG A 140 -1.15 -16.20 4.17
CA ARG A 140 -1.38 -17.41 3.37
C ARG A 140 -2.14 -17.07 2.07
N PRO A 141 -2.03 -17.89 1.02
CA PRO A 141 -2.72 -17.63 -0.23
C PRO A 141 -4.24 -17.63 -0.07
N LYS A 142 -4.92 -16.70 -0.76
CA LYS A 142 -6.39 -16.65 -0.89
C LYS A 142 -7.18 -16.50 0.42
N THR A 143 -6.53 -16.15 1.52
CA THR A 143 -7.18 -16.03 2.84
C THR A 143 -7.80 -14.65 3.04
N ILE A 144 -7.23 -13.61 2.43
CA ILE A 144 -7.66 -12.21 2.61
C ILE A 144 -8.09 -11.59 1.27
N THR A 145 -9.22 -10.89 1.27
CA THR A 145 -9.68 -10.11 0.11
C THR A 145 -9.46 -8.62 0.34
N ILE A 146 -8.46 -8.05 -0.32
CA ILE A 146 -8.24 -6.58 -0.34
C ILE A 146 -8.91 -5.97 -1.59
N PRO A 147 -9.52 -4.77 -1.52
CA PRO A 147 -10.07 -4.07 -2.68
C PRO A 147 -9.08 -3.97 -3.85
N THR A 148 -9.51 -4.44 -5.03
CA THR A 148 -8.65 -4.65 -6.22
C THR A 148 -7.97 -3.38 -6.73
N GLY A 149 -8.57 -2.20 -6.52
CA GLY A 149 -8.05 -0.92 -7.03
C GLY A 149 -6.76 -0.42 -6.36
N ALA A 150 -6.40 -1.02 -5.21
CA ALA A 150 -5.28 -0.58 -4.38
C ALA A 150 -4.27 -1.69 -4.07
N ARG A 151 -4.36 -2.89 -4.68
CA ARG A 151 -3.47 -4.02 -4.32
C ARG A 151 -2.54 -4.46 -5.44
N VAL A 152 -1.31 -4.80 -5.06
CA VAL A 152 -0.35 -5.62 -5.79
C VAL A 152 -0.20 -6.92 -5.00
N VAL A 153 -0.25 -8.06 -5.66
CA VAL A 153 -0.09 -9.37 -5.02
C VAL A 153 1.16 -10.01 -5.60
N GLU A 154 2.18 -10.16 -4.77
CA GLU A 154 3.40 -10.89 -5.11
C GLU A 154 3.34 -12.27 -4.44
N ARG A 155 3.34 -13.30 -5.27
CA ARG A 155 3.36 -14.69 -4.79
C ARG A 155 4.79 -15.17 -4.78
N ILE A 156 5.23 -15.65 -3.62
CA ILE A 156 6.53 -16.30 -3.51
C ILE A 156 6.29 -17.80 -3.55
N ASP A 157 6.42 -18.37 -4.75
CA ASP A 157 6.45 -19.81 -4.95
C ASP A 157 7.88 -20.31 -4.71
N VAL A 158 8.11 -21.01 -3.60
CA VAL A 158 9.41 -21.65 -3.34
C VAL A 158 9.37 -23.05 -3.95
N GLU A 159 9.97 -23.19 -5.14
CA GLU A 159 10.28 -24.52 -5.67
C GLU A 159 11.41 -25.13 -4.82
N SER A 160 11.08 -26.21 -4.11
CA SER A 160 12.01 -26.92 -3.22
C SER A 160 13.07 -27.66 -4.05
N SER A 161 14.04 -26.95 -4.61
CA SER A 161 15.24 -27.58 -5.14
C SER A 161 16.13 -27.96 -3.96
N ARG A 162 16.27 -29.28 -3.74
CA ARG A 162 17.32 -29.86 -2.88
C ARG A 162 18.66 -29.23 -3.28
N ARG A 163 19.17 -28.28 -2.46
CA ARG A 163 20.54 -27.78 -2.62
C ARG A 163 21.50 -28.86 -2.12
N THR A 164 22.11 -29.58 -3.06
CA THR A 164 23.42 -30.20 -2.80
C THR A 164 24.46 -29.09 -2.64
N ALA A 165 25.35 -29.28 -1.67
CA ALA A 165 26.21 -28.26 -1.10
C ALA A 165 27.07 -27.50 -2.11
N ARG A 166 27.01 -26.16 -2.07
CA ARG A 166 28.11 -25.26 -2.44
C ARG A 166 28.01 -23.97 -1.62
N ALA A 167 29.18 -23.47 -1.20
CA ALA A 167 29.41 -22.36 -0.27
C ALA A 167 28.65 -21.05 -0.60
N PRO A 168 28.42 -20.18 0.41
CA PRO A 168 27.47 -19.08 0.29
C PRO A 168 28.04 -17.92 -0.53
N SER A 169 27.45 -17.65 -1.69
CA SER A 169 27.45 -16.32 -2.29
C SER A 169 26.26 -15.55 -1.73
N THR A 170 26.51 -14.43 -1.06
CA THR A 170 25.53 -13.49 -0.51
C THR A 170 24.44 -13.15 -1.54
N PRO A 171 23.16 -13.43 -1.28
CA PRO A 171 22.10 -12.95 -2.15
C PRO A 171 21.68 -11.53 -1.69
N HIS A 172 22.00 -10.53 -2.51
CA HIS A 172 21.33 -9.24 -2.45
C HIS A 172 19.89 -9.40 -2.96
N ALA A 173 18.93 -9.67 -2.07
CA ALA A 173 17.52 -9.57 -2.40
C ALA A 173 17.10 -8.09 -2.39
N THR A 174 17.23 -7.42 -3.53
CA THR A 174 16.65 -6.09 -3.75
C THR A 174 15.19 -6.28 -4.15
N ILE A 175 14.27 -6.17 -3.18
CA ILE A 175 12.85 -5.95 -3.49
C ILE A 175 12.74 -4.48 -3.94
N ALA A 176 12.80 -4.25 -5.25
CA ALA A 176 12.47 -2.96 -5.85
C ALA A 176 10.94 -2.82 -5.83
N LEU A 177 10.41 -2.06 -4.87
CA LEU A 177 9.00 -1.67 -4.84
C LEU A 177 8.73 -0.69 -5.99
N ALA A 178 8.47 -1.22 -7.18
CA ALA A 178 7.97 -0.42 -8.30
C ALA A 178 6.49 -0.09 -8.03
N VAL A 179 6.21 1.16 -7.65
CA VAL A 179 4.83 1.67 -7.59
C VAL A 179 4.28 1.71 -9.01
N PRO A 180 3.11 1.10 -9.30
CA PRO A 180 2.59 1.05 -10.67
C PRO A 180 2.21 2.45 -11.17
N SER A 181 2.95 2.95 -12.16
CA SER A 181 2.57 4.11 -12.98
C SER A 181 1.73 3.64 -14.16
N ARG A 182 0.52 4.18 -14.32
CA ARG A 182 -0.25 3.96 -15.56
C ARG A 182 0.14 5.00 -16.59
N SER A 183 0.75 4.54 -17.68
CA SER A 183 0.80 5.21 -18.98
C SER A 183 -0.64 5.41 -19.50
N GLY A 184 -0.98 6.66 -19.81
CA GLY A 184 -2.28 7.03 -20.34
C GLY A 184 -2.54 6.45 -21.74
N GLY A 185 -3.65 5.73 -21.88
CA GLY A 185 -4.27 5.46 -23.17
C GLY A 185 -5.34 6.52 -23.46
N ARG A 186 -4.96 7.60 -24.15
CA ARG A 186 -5.93 8.45 -24.86
C ARG A 186 -6.61 7.58 -25.92
N LYS A 187 -7.89 7.20 -25.71
CA LYS A 187 -8.73 6.79 -26.83
C LYS A 187 -9.12 8.04 -27.61
N ARG A 188 -8.41 8.29 -28.72
CA ARG A 188 -8.91 9.11 -29.83
C ARG A 188 -10.28 8.58 -30.22
N ARG A 189 -11.29 9.46 -30.23
CA ARG A 189 -12.56 9.21 -30.91
C ARG A 189 -12.26 9.20 -32.41
N GLU A 190 -12.38 8.04 -33.04
CA GLU A 190 -12.57 7.93 -34.49
C GLU A 190 -14.08 7.99 -34.75
N LEU A 191 -14.50 9.05 -35.44
CA LEU A 191 -15.82 9.17 -36.04
C LEU A 191 -15.78 8.42 -37.38
N PRO A 192 -16.65 7.43 -37.64
CA PRO A 192 -16.79 6.90 -38.98
C PRO A 192 -17.64 7.86 -39.83
N SER A 193 -17.01 8.39 -40.87
CA SER A 193 -17.67 8.92 -42.06
C SER A 193 -18.32 7.77 -42.84
N SER A 194 -19.63 7.84 -43.13
CA SER A 194 -20.09 8.05 -44.51
C SER A 194 -21.60 7.84 -44.72
N ARG A 195 -22.15 8.77 -45.52
CA ARG A 195 -23.24 8.66 -46.53
C ARG A 195 -24.71 8.88 -46.16
N LEU A 196 -25.34 9.53 -47.15
CA LEU A 196 -26.74 9.92 -47.37
C LEU A 196 -27.08 11.26 -46.70
N GLY A 197 -27.41 12.35 -47.39
CA GLY A 197 -27.84 12.60 -48.76
C GLY A 197 -28.79 13.81 -48.72
N GLY A 198 -28.77 14.68 -49.73
CA GLY A 198 -29.68 15.83 -49.89
C GLY A 198 -28.99 17.18 -49.65
N HIS A 199 -28.63 17.92 -50.71
CA HIS A 199 -29.44 19.02 -51.28
C HIS A 199 -29.81 20.07 -50.19
N PHE A 200 -29.40 21.34 -50.24
CA PHE A 200 -29.66 22.28 -51.33
C PHE A 200 -28.94 23.65 -51.11
N ARG A 201 -28.43 24.24 -52.20
CA ARG A 201 -28.13 25.66 -52.55
C ARG A 201 -27.90 26.77 -51.48
N ALA A 202 -26.67 27.31 -51.55
CA ALA A 202 -26.26 28.69 -51.88
C ALA A 202 -27.02 29.92 -51.32
N ARG A 203 -26.29 30.80 -50.63
CA ARG A 203 -25.86 32.14 -51.11
C ARG A 203 -24.85 32.78 -50.14
N ASN A 204 -23.90 33.50 -50.73
CA ASN A 204 -22.90 34.40 -50.15
C ASN A 204 -23.48 35.84 -50.18
N PRO A 205 -22.71 36.90 -49.86
CA PRO A 205 -22.19 37.38 -48.58
C PRO A 205 -22.81 38.77 -48.22
N ASP A 206 -22.25 39.46 -47.22
CA ASP A 206 -22.33 40.91 -46.93
C ASP A 206 -23.28 41.44 -45.82
N GLY A 207 -22.72 42.36 -45.01
CA GLY A 207 -23.39 43.36 -44.15
C GLY A 207 -23.59 42.93 -42.70
N GLN A 208 -22.89 43.50 -41.70
CA GLN A 208 -23.26 44.75 -40.96
C GLN A 208 -24.69 44.67 -40.39
N GLU A 209 -24.99 44.87 -39.10
CA GLU A 209 -24.34 45.47 -37.93
C GLU A 209 -24.56 44.60 -36.67
#